data_AF-A0A4R4YAM1-F1
#
_entry.id   AF-A0A4R4YAM1-F1
#
_cell.length_a   1.000
_cell.length_b   1.000
_cell.length_c   1.000
_cell.angle_alpha   90.00
_cell.angle_beta   90.00
_cell.angle_gamma   90.00
#
_symmetry.space_group_name_H-M   'P 1'
#
loop_
_entity.id
_entity.type
_entity.pdbx_description
1 polymer ?
#
loop_
_entity_poly.entity_id
_entity_poly.type
_entity_poly.pdbx_seq_one_letter_code
_entity_poly.pdbx_strand_id
1 'polypeptide(L)'
;MPRRSALRLFGGAAIAGGLLAAAPAVASGAPARRDWKPVAEAVRREFLWAWQHYVERAMGADHIKPISGGREDFFVEGHSIGLSLVEAIDTLWLMEADSEVERAVQWVKENLSFDVDASFQVFETNIRMVGGLAAAYHCTGEQRLLELAVDVADRLLPAFTESPTGLPYRYVNLATGAVSRPETNIVEVGTYVAEFGILSEWTGDRRYFDLAKQAMRVVYDKRTELGLLPHDIHAETGEWRNRQATVGPPGDSYYEYLWDGYALFGDEELRQWYDALTDAILAHQAERHQNMLWFPQVDAFTGEVLSREQSVLASFYAGLLGESGRVAEGRAYHDAFNTVQDEFGVIPTSVDYSTMSASDRSNALRPEFADSALMLWLETGDEIFRERANVHFDHMVKTSKTKYGFAALADVTGKPPSQEDTCPGYWWSEQMKYYWLLFSDTPRFDYRNNYLSTEANLLRGARR
;
A
#
# COMPACT_ATOMS: atom_id res chain seq x y z
N MET A 1 -36.46 -54.16 42.00
CA MET A 1 -36.34 -55.57 42.45
C MET A 1 -37.35 -56.39 41.64
N PRO A 2 -36.99 -57.55 41.08
CA PRO A 2 -36.33 -58.69 41.74
C PRO A 2 -34.95 -59.05 41.09
N ARG A 3 -33.88 -59.47 41.80
CA ARG A 3 -33.57 -60.77 42.46
C ARG A 3 -33.81 -61.96 41.50
N ARG A 4 -32.90 -62.91 41.20
CA ARG A 4 -31.73 -63.53 41.86
C ARG A 4 -31.01 -64.41 40.79
N SER A 5 -29.67 -64.40 40.71
CA SER A 5 -28.75 -65.49 41.12
C SER A 5 -28.70 -66.77 40.26
N ALA A 6 -27.51 -67.09 39.70
CA ALA A 6 -26.69 -68.26 40.08
C ALA A 6 -25.76 -68.77 38.94
N LEU A 7 -24.46 -68.76 39.26
CA LEU A 7 -23.37 -69.70 38.94
C LEU A 7 -23.40 -70.55 37.66
N ARG A 8 -22.26 -70.53 36.94
CA ARG A 8 -21.47 -71.74 36.61
C ARG A 8 -19.98 -71.39 36.46
N LEU A 9 -19.16 -72.04 37.28
CA LEU A 9 -17.71 -72.19 37.11
C LEU A 9 -17.42 -73.10 35.91
N PHE A 10 -16.31 -72.88 35.20
CA PHE A 10 -15.19 -73.83 35.04
C PHE A 10 -14.18 -73.33 34.00
N GLY A 11 -12.90 -73.60 34.24
CA GLY A 11 -11.90 -73.75 33.18
C GLY A 11 -10.87 -72.63 33.09
N GLY A 12 -9.80 -72.74 33.88
CA GLY A 12 -8.59 -71.98 33.63
C GLY A 12 -7.88 -72.46 32.36
N ALA A 13 -7.35 -71.51 31.61
CA ALA A 13 -6.22 -71.72 30.70
C ALA A 13 -5.38 -70.44 30.74
N ALA A 14 -4.13 -70.60 31.16
CA ALA A 14 -3.13 -69.57 31.21
C ALA A 14 -2.83 -69.05 29.81
N ILE A 15 -2.86 -67.73 29.62
CA ILE A 15 -2.26 -67.05 28.47
C ILE A 15 -1.30 -66.01 29.03
N ALA A 16 -0.07 -66.10 28.53
CA ALA A 16 1.12 -65.39 28.97
C ALA A 16 0.93 -63.87 29.03
N GLY A 17 1.40 -63.27 30.12
CA GLY A 17 1.56 -61.83 30.25
C GLY A 17 2.64 -61.32 29.29
N GLY A 18 2.21 -60.73 28.18
CA GLY A 18 3.03 -59.82 27.40
C GLY A 18 2.85 -58.40 27.93
N LEU A 19 3.89 -57.86 28.56
CA LEU A 19 4.01 -56.43 28.85
C LEU A 19 4.07 -55.67 27.51
N LEU A 20 2.91 -55.21 27.03
CA LEU A 20 2.85 -54.16 26.02
C LEU A 20 3.30 -52.86 26.69
N ALA A 21 4.57 -52.51 26.49
CA ALA A 21 5.08 -51.18 26.78
C ALA A 21 4.23 -50.17 26.00
N ALA A 22 3.53 -49.29 26.72
CA ALA A 22 2.85 -48.16 26.12
C ALA A 22 3.90 -47.28 25.46
N ALA A 23 3.89 -47.22 24.12
CA ALA A 23 4.66 -46.24 23.38
C ALA A 23 4.22 -44.84 23.82
N PRO A 24 5.14 -43.90 24.05
CA PRO A 24 4.76 -42.54 24.41
C PRO A 24 3.99 -41.95 23.23
N ALA A 25 2.80 -41.42 23.52
CA ALA A 25 2.03 -40.66 22.56
C ALA A 25 2.91 -39.49 22.08
N VAL A 26 3.29 -39.53 20.81
CA VAL A 26 3.90 -38.39 20.14
C VAL A 26 2.82 -37.33 20.09
N ALA A 27 2.90 -36.36 21.01
CA ALA A 27 2.15 -35.14 20.90
C ALA A 27 2.55 -34.52 19.56
N SER A 28 1.63 -34.50 18.60
CA SER A 28 1.74 -33.71 17.38
C SER A 28 1.66 -32.24 17.80
N GLY A 29 2.77 -31.70 18.29
CA GLY A 29 2.91 -30.27 18.48
C GLY A 29 2.86 -29.62 17.10
N ALA A 30 1.87 -28.76 16.87
CA ALA A 30 1.96 -27.79 15.80
C ALA A 30 3.34 -27.10 15.91
N PRO A 31 4.06 -26.88 14.79
CA PRO A 31 5.35 -26.22 14.84
C PRO A 31 5.22 -24.91 15.63
N ALA A 32 6.18 -24.65 16.52
CA ALA A 32 6.18 -23.41 17.28
C ALA A 32 6.20 -22.23 16.30
N ARG A 33 5.23 -21.32 16.42
CA ARG A 33 5.14 -20.10 15.60
C ARG A 33 6.47 -19.36 15.70
N ARG A 34 7.05 -18.95 14.56
CA ARG A 34 8.31 -18.20 14.52
C ARG A 34 8.16 -16.93 15.37
N ASP A 35 9.17 -16.63 16.18
CA ASP A 35 9.23 -15.34 16.87
C ASP A 35 9.70 -14.26 15.89
N TRP A 36 8.81 -13.32 15.60
CA TRP A 36 9.05 -12.22 14.65
C TRP A 36 9.65 -10.98 15.30
N LYS A 37 9.69 -10.90 16.64
CA LYS A 37 10.23 -9.73 17.35
C LYS A 37 11.67 -9.39 16.95
N PRO A 38 12.60 -10.36 16.76
CA PRO A 38 13.94 -10.03 16.26
C PRO A 38 13.94 -9.36 14.88
N VAL A 39 12.99 -9.69 14.01
CA VAL A 39 12.84 -9.07 12.69
C VAL A 39 12.27 -7.66 12.84
N ALA A 40 11.26 -7.46 13.68
CA ALA A 40 10.72 -6.14 13.98
C ALA A 40 11.80 -5.18 14.51
N GLU A 41 12.65 -5.64 15.43
CA GLU A 41 13.77 -4.85 15.95
C GLU A 41 14.83 -4.55 14.88
N ALA A 42 15.01 -5.44 13.90
CA ALA A 42 15.85 -5.15 12.75
C ALA A 42 15.25 -4.06 11.86
N VAL A 43 13.97 -4.15 11.52
CA VAL A 43 13.23 -3.13 10.75
C VAL A 43 13.36 -1.76 11.43
N ARG A 44 13.03 -1.69 12.72
CA ARG A 44 13.11 -0.45 13.51
C ARG A 44 14.51 0.13 13.55
N ARG A 45 15.54 -0.71 13.76
CA ARG A 45 16.93 -0.27 13.77
C ARG A 45 17.35 0.31 12.41
N GLU A 46 16.98 -0.34 11.31
CA GLU A 46 17.32 0.12 9.96
C GLU A 46 16.59 1.42 9.60
N PHE A 47 15.31 1.53 9.96
CA PHE A 47 14.53 2.75 9.77
C PHE A 47 15.13 3.93 10.53
N LEU A 48 15.39 3.77 11.83
CA LEU A 48 15.96 4.84 12.67
C LEU A 48 17.39 5.21 12.24
N TRP A 49 18.18 4.25 11.77
CA TRP A 49 19.49 4.53 11.20
C TRP A 49 19.39 5.39 9.93
N ALA A 50 18.45 5.08 9.03
CA ALA A 50 18.22 5.90 7.83
C ALA A 50 17.68 7.29 8.20
N TRP A 51 16.70 7.35 9.12
CA TRP A 51 16.10 8.58 9.63
C TRP A 51 17.14 9.55 10.20
N GLN A 52 18.08 9.05 11.00
CA GLN A 52 19.16 9.89 11.55
C GLN A 52 19.99 10.53 10.43
N HIS A 53 20.28 9.82 9.34
CA HIS A 53 20.99 10.39 8.20
C HIS A 53 20.14 11.39 7.42
N TYR A 54 18.83 11.16 7.28
CA TYR A 54 17.91 12.16 6.75
C TYR A 54 17.95 13.45 7.59
N VAL A 55 17.80 13.34 8.92
CA VAL A 55 17.87 14.49 9.84
C VAL A 55 19.21 15.23 9.72
N GLU A 56 20.33 14.51 9.63
CA GLU A 56 21.66 15.13 9.54
C GLU A 56 21.92 15.83 8.21
N ARG A 57 21.38 15.31 7.10
CA ARG A 57 21.81 15.70 5.74
C ARG A 57 20.74 16.41 4.93
N ALA A 58 19.50 16.01 5.12
CA ALA A 58 18.38 16.31 4.25
C ALA A 58 17.13 16.79 5.02
N MET A 59 17.24 17.15 6.31
CA MET A 59 16.08 17.66 7.06
C MET A 59 15.43 18.84 6.34
N GLY A 60 14.13 18.71 6.07
CA GLY A 60 13.31 19.65 5.32
C GLY A 60 13.42 19.55 3.80
N ALA A 61 14.26 18.67 3.26
CA ALA A 61 14.27 18.33 1.85
C ALA A 61 13.15 17.32 1.53
N ASP A 62 12.71 17.30 0.28
CA ASP A 62 11.71 16.33 -0.15
C ASP A 62 12.26 14.91 -0.11
N HIS A 63 13.45 14.67 -0.68
CA HIS A 63 14.16 13.40 -0.61
C HIS A 63 15.63 13.58 -0.17
N ILE A 64 16.17 12.52 0.44
CA ILE A 64 17.62 12.34 0.61
C ILE A 64 18.21 11.60 -0.59
N LYS A 65 19.41 12.02 -1.02
CA LYS A 65 20.27 11.23 -1.92
C LYS A 65 21.20 10.34 -1.09
N PRO A 66 20.89 9.05 -0.91
CA PRO A 66 21.45 8.22 0.16
C PRO A 66 22.91 7.76 -0.09
N ILE A 67 23.42 7.88 -1.32
CA ILE A 67 24.81 7.58 -1.68
C ILE A 67 25.69 8.83 -1.54
N SER A 68 25.31 9.94 -2.16
CA SER A 68 26.07 11.19 -2.09
C SER A 68 25.90 11.93 -0.77
N GLY A 69 24.78 11.72 -0.08
CA GLY A 69 24.36 12.48 1.10
C GLY A 69 23.76 13.84 0.74
N GLY A 70 23.32 14.02 -0.52
CA GLY A 70 22.67 15.21 -1.03
C GLY A 70 21.16 15.24 -0.78
N ARG A 71 20.49 16.16 -1.47
CA ARG A 71 19.05 16.44 -1.40
C ARG A 71 18.45 16.41 -2.80
N GLU A 72 17.16 16.12 -2.89
CA GLU A 72 16.38 16.16 -4.12
C GLU A 72 15.01 16.75 -3.82
N ASP A 73 14.55 17.64 -4.71
CA ASP A 73 13.21 18.21 -4.68
C ASP A 73 12.25 17.29 -5.44
N PHE A 74 11.00 17.19 -4.99
CA PHE A 74 10.00 16.33 -5.61
C PHE A 74 8.92 17.12 -6.34
N PHE A 75 8.28 18.08 -5.65
CA PHE A 75 7.15 18.81 -6.24
C PHE A 75 7.59 19.95 -7.16
N VAL A 76 8.55 20.76 -6.70
CA VAL A 76 8.98 21.99 -7.36
C VAL A 76 10.50 22.10 -7.29
N GLU A 77 11.13 22.22 -8.45
CA GLU A 77 12.59 22.40 -8.54
C GLU A 77 13.04 23.64 -7.75
N GLY A 78 13.99 23.45 -6.83
CA GLY A 78 14.53 24.49 -5.96
C GLY A 78 13.66 24.84 -4.75
N HIS A 79 12.56 24.13 -4.51
CA HIS A 79 11.65 24.38 -3.40
C HIS A 79 11.11 23.08 -2.78
N SER A 80 11.87 22.52 -1.83
CA SER A 80 11.41 21.42 -0.97
C SER A 80 10.39 21.89 0.07
N ILE A 81 9.44 21.01 0.38
CA ILE A 81 8.45 21.18 1.45
C ILE A 81 8.54 20.07 2.51
N GLY A 82 9.64 19.32 2.55
CA GLY A 82 9.90 18.33 3.58
C GLY A 82 9.07 17.05 3.42
N LEU A 83 8.83 16.62 2.18
CA LEU A 83 8.07 15.40 1.85
C LEU A 83 8.45 14.18 2.70
N SER A 84 9.69 13.68 2.64
CA SER A 84 10.13 12.52 3.44
C SER A 84 9.97 12.71 4.95
N LEU A 85 10.01 13.95 5.45
CA LEU A 85 9.78 14.23 6.88
C LEU A 85 8.32 13.99 7.24
N VAL A 86 7.38 14.48 6.43
CA VAL A 86 5.94 14.31 6.65
C VAL A 86 5.57 12.84 6.56
N GLU A 87 6.04 12.13 5.53
CA GLU A 87 5.78 10.70 5.32
C GLU A 87 6.34 9.78 6.43
N ALA A 88 7.33 10.25 7.18
CA ALA A 88 7.94 9.45 8.24
C ALA A 88 7.16 9.50 9.58
N ILE A 89 6.29 10.49 9.80
CA ILE A 89 5.82 10.81 11.17
C ILE A 89 5.01 9.66 11.78
N ASP A 90 4.05 9.11 11.06
CA ASP A 90 3.20 8.03 11.57
C ASP A 90 3.97 6.70 11.68
N THR A 91 4.93 6.44 10.78
CA THR A 91 5.89 5.32 10.90
C THR A 91 6.75 5.43 12.16
N LEU A 92 7.35 6.60 12.41
CA LEU A 92 8.12 6.89 13.62
C LEU A 92 7.27 6.68 14.87
N TRP A 93 6.00 7.13 14.82
CA TRP A 93 5.07 6.96 15.92
C TRP A 93 4.72 5.50 16.16
N LEU A 94 4.43 4.71 15.12
CA LEU A 94 4.17 3.27 15.23
C LEU A 94 5.36 2.50 15.80
N MET A 95 6.59 2.94 15.47
CA MET A 95 7.85 2.40 15.96
C MET A 95 8.25 2.91 17.35
N GLU A 96 7.37 3.64 18.07
CA GLU A 96 7.64 4.14 19.42
C GLU A 96 8.92 5.02 19.47
N ALA A 97 9.16 5.81 18.43
CA ALA A 97 10.29 6.73 18.31
C ALA A 97 9.90 8.16 18.72
N ASP A 98 9.34 8.31 19.92
CA ASP A 98 8.64 9.53 20.35
C ASP A 98 9.47 10.81 20.27
N SER A 99 10.77 10.75 20.57
CA SER A 99 11.66 11.93 20.45
C SER A 99 11.86 12.39 19.00
N GLU A 100 11.80 11.45 18.05
CA GLU A 100 11.93 11.75 16.62
C GLU A 100 10.59 12.25 16.06
N VAL A 101 9.46 11.74 16.55
CA VAL A 101 8.13 12.30 16.28
C VAL A 101 8.06 13.76 16.74
N GLU A 102 8.46 14.05 17.98
CA GLU A 102 8.47 15.42 18.50
C GLU A 102 9.33 16.36 17.64
N ARG A 103 10.52 15.91 17.24
CA ARG A 103 11.42 16.66 16.36
C ARG A 103 10.78 16.94 15.00
N ALA A 104 10.19 15.93 14.36
CA ALA A 104 9.56 16.08 13.05
C ALA A 104 8.34 17.01 13.11
N VAL A 105 7.45 16.81 14.08
CA VAL A 105 6.27 17.66 14.29
C VAL A 105 6.66 19.11 14.58
N GLN A 106 7.70 19.33 15.39
CA GLN A 106 8.19 20.69 15.64
C GLN A 106 8.71 21.36 14.37
N TRP A 107 9.44 20.62 13.52
CA TRP A 107 9.87 21.15 12.23
C TRP A 107 8.68 21.54 11.35
N VAL A 108 7.65 20.69 11.25
CA VAL A 108 6.43 20.99 10.49
C VAL A 108 5.78 22.29 10.98
N LYS A 109 5.61 22.43 12.29
CA LYS A 109 4.98 23.60 12.90
C LYS A 109 5.72 24.91 12.61
N GLU A 110 7.05 24.85 12.56
CA GLU A 110 7.89 26.03 12.40
C GLU A 110 8.17 26.39 10.93
N ASN A 111 8.17 25.41 10.03
CA ASN A 111 8.74 25.59 8.69
C ASN A 111 7.79 25.28 7.53
N LEU A 112 6.76 24.43 7.72
CA LEU A 112 5.90 24.02 6.61
C LEU A 112 4.87 25.10 6.27
N SER A 113 4.84 25.50 4.99
CA SER A 113 3.86 26.43 4.42
C SER A 113 3.49 25.96 3.02
N PHE A 114 2.20 25.97 2.70
CA PHE A 114 1.70 25.69 1.35
C PHE A 114 1.35 26.96 0.57
N ASP A 115 1.65 28.15 1.12
CA ASP A 115 1.61 29.40 0.37
C ASP A 115 2.84 29.52 -0.56
N VAL A 116 2.81 28.72 -1.62
CA VAL A 116 3.90 28.57 -2.59
C VAL A 116 3.36 28.89 -3.98
N ASP A 117 3.90 29.92 -4.61
CA ASP A 117 3.55 30.31 -5.98
C ASP A 117 4.22 29.41 -7.02
N ALA A 118 3.83 28.14 -7.01
CA ALA A 118 4.30 27.11 -7.94
C ALA A 118 3.21 26.05 -8.15
N SER A 119 3.30 25.32 -9.27
CA SER A 119 2.35 24.24 -9.61
C SER A 119 2.77 22.91 -9.00
N PHE A 120 1.84 22.27 -8.31
CA PHE A 120 2.01 20.97 -7.65
C PHE A 120 1.11 19.93 -8.33
N GLN A 121 1.59 18.68 -8.41
CA GLN A 121 0.76 17.58 -8.92
C GLN A 121 -0.27 17.18 -7.87
N VAL A 122 -1.55 17.29 -8.21
CA VAL A 122 -2.68 17.20 -7.28
C VAL A 122 -2.75 15.83 -6.59
N PHE A 123 -2.61 14.76 -7.38
CA PHE A 123 -2.59 13.38 -6.89
C PHE A 123 -1.49 13.14 -5.85
N GLU A 124 -0.24 13.44 -6.21
CA GLU A 124 0.91 13.21 -5.33
C GLU A 124 0.83 14.10 -4.09
N THR A 125 0.37 15.34 -4.21
CA THR A 125 0.19 16.23 -3.04
C THR A 125 -0.91 15.70 -2.11
N ASN A 126 -1.98 15.10 -2.62
CA ASN A 126 -3.01 14.49 -1.79
C ASN A 126 -2.48 13.30 -1.00
N ILE A 127 -2.05 12.23 -1.69
CA ILE A 127 -1.74 10.97 -1.01
C ILE A 127 -0.54 11.11 -0.07
N ARG A 128 0.40 12.01 -0.38
CA ARG A 128 1.61 12.27 0.42
C ARG A 128 1.38 13.35 1.48
N MET A 129 1.11 14.58 1.06
CA MET A 129 1.07 15.71 2.01
C MET A 129 -0.25 15.76 2.81
N VAL A 130 -1.41 15.62 2.15
CA VAL A 130 -2.70 15.62 2.88
C VAL A 130 -2.79 14.37 3.76
N GLY A 131 -2.51 13.20 3.18
CA GLY A 131 -2.52 11.92 3.87
C GLY A 131 -1.54 11.86 5.04
N GLY A 132 -0.27 12.23 4.83
CA GLY A 132 0.77 12.21 5.85
C GLY A 132 0.51 13.17 7.01
N LEU A 133 0.01 14.38 6.73
CA LEU A 133 -0.39 15.32 7.79
C LEU A 133 -1.63 14.82 8.56
N ALA A 134 -2.61 14.23 7.87
CA ALA A 134 -3.79 13.65 8.50
C ALA A 134 -3.43 12.45 9.39
N ALA A 135 -2.55 11.55 8.93
CA ALA A 135 -2.04 10.43 9.74
C ALA A 135 -1.20 10.91 10.92
N ALA A 136 -0.33 11.91 10.73
CA ALA A 136 0.43 12.52 11.80
C ALA A 136 -0.48 13.14 12.87
N TYR A 137 -1.55 13.83 12.46
CA TYR A 137 -2.59 14.30 13.38
C TYR A 137 -3.29 13.15 14.11
N HIS A 138 -3.69 12.09 13.39
CA HIS A 138 -4.34 10.91 13.98
C HIS A 138 -3.47 10.21 15.02
N CYS A 139 -2.16 10.15 14.80
CA CYS A 139 -1.20 9.57 15.73
C CYS A 139 -0.92 10.46 16.95
N THR A 140 -0.75 11.77 16.75
CA THR A 140 -0.21 12.67 17.79
C THR A 140 -1.25 13.53 18.50
N GLY A 141 -2.34 13.88 17.81
CA GLY A 141 -3.32 14.87 18.28
C GLY A 141 -2.87 16.32 18.20
N GLU A 142 -1.72 16.61 17.57
CA GLU A 142 -1.25 17.98 17.39
C GLU A 142 -2.11 18.71 16.36
N GLN A 143 -2.91 19.67 16.84
CA GLN A 143 -3.90 20.38 16.05
C GLN A 143 -3.32 21.09 14.82
N ARG A 144 -2.08 21.59 14.92
CA ARG A 144 -1.44 22.28 13.78
C ARG A 144 -1.28 21.37 12.55
N LEU A 145 -1.15 20.06 12.74
CA LEU A 145 -1.06 19.10 11.63
C LEU A 145 -2.39 19.01 10.88
N LEU A 146 -3.53 18.97 11.59
CA LEU A 146 -4.85 18.99 10.96
C LEU A 146 -5.10 20.30 10.22
N GLU A 147 -4.72 21.44 10.81
CA GLU A 147 -4.85 22.75 10.15
C GLU A 147 -4.08 22.80 8.83
N LEU A 148 -2.86 22.24 8.79
CA LEU A 148 -2.05 22.16 7.59
C LEU A 148 -2.62 21.18 6.56
N ALA A 149 -3.15 20.02 7.00
CA ALA A 149 -3.82 19.07 6.11
C ALA A 149 -5.04 19.72 5.42
N VAL A 150 -5.83 20.50 6.17
CA VAL A 150 -6.96 21.27 5.64
C VAL A 150 -6.48 22.37 4.69
N ASP A 151 -5.43 23.12 5.05
CA ASP A 151 -4.88 24.18 4.19
C ASP A 151 -4.39 23.64 2.83
N VAL A 152 -3.64 22.54 2.81
CA VAL A 152 -3.24 21.95 1.52
C VAL A 152 -4.42 21.38 0.75
N ALA A 153 -5.38 20.70 1.40
CA ALA A 153 -6.56 20.16 0.74
C ALA A 153 -7.42 21.28 0.11
N ASP A 154 -7.59 22.41 0.80
CA ASP A 154 -8.28 23.60 0.27
C ASP A 154 -7.61 24.15 -0.99
N ARG A 155 -6.27 24.15 -1.03
CA ARG A 155 -5.48 24.58 -2.20
C ARG A 155 -5.57 23.63 -3.38
N LEU A 156 -5.95 22.36 -3.15
CA LEU A 156 -6.18 21.38 -4.22
C LEU A 156 -7.57 21.50 -4.85
N LEU A 157 -8.56 22.06 -4.14
CA LEU A 157 -9.95 22.14 -4.61
C LEU A 157 -10.13 22.80 -6.00
N PRO A 158 -9.39 23.87 -6.37
CA PRO A 158 -9.50 24.45 -7.71
C PRO A 158 -9.29 23.44 -8.85
N ALA A 159 -8.44 22.42 -8.63
CA ALA A 159 -8.24 21.36 -9.62
C ALA A 159 -9.55 20.66 -9.99
N PHE A 160 -10.45 20.47 -9.02
CA PHE A 160 -11.76 19.85 -9.22
C PHE A 160 -12.79 20.88 -9.69
N THR A 161 -12.85 22.05 -9.03
CA THR A 161 -13.95 23.00 -9.22
C THR A 161 -13.86 23.80 -10.51
N GLU A 162 -12.66 24.00 -11.07
CA GLU A 162 -12.47 24.66 -12.36
C GLU A 162 -12.72 23.72 -13.55
N SER A 163 -12.81 22.41 -13.30
CA SER A 163 -13.09 21.41 -14.33
C SER A 163 -14.59 21.33 -14.64
N PRO A 164 -15.03 21.49 -15.90
CA PRO A 164 -16.44 21.37 -16.29
C PRO A 164 -17.08 20.01 -15.96
N THR A 165 -16.27 18.95 -15.83
CA THR A 165 -16.75 17.60 -15.51
C THR A 165 -16.65 17.27 -14.02
N GLY A 166 -15.91 18.07 -13.24
CA GLY A 166 -15.53 17.75 -11.87
C GLY A 166 -14.34 16.79 -11.74
N LEU A 167 -13.77 16.29 -12.83
CA LEU A 167 -12.51 15.53 -12.82
C LEU A 167 -11.34 16.50 -12.55
N PRO A 168 -10.44 16.21 -11.59
CA PRO A 168 -9.35 17.12 -11.28
C PRO A 168 -8.35 17.25 -12.43
N TYR A 169 -7.89 18.47 -12.67
CA TYR A 169 -6.66 18.73 -13.42
C TYR A 169 -5.47 18.08 -12.70
N ARG A 170 -4.43 17.69 -13.46
CA ARG A 170 -3.25 17.05 -12.85
C ARG A 170 -2.43 17.99 -11.97
N TYR A 171 -2.42 19.28 -12.27
CA TYR A 171 -1.62 20.27 -11.54
C TYR A 171 -2.45 21.49 -11.15
N VAL A 172 -2.14 22.03 -9.97
CA VAL A 172 -2.69 23.28 -9.45
C VAL A 172 -1.57 24.11 -8.81
N ASN A 173 -1.59 25.42 -9.01
CA ASN A 173 -0.71 26.33 -8.29
C ASN A 173 -1.25 26.58 -6.88
N LEU A 174 -0.46 26.28 -5.85
CA LEU A 174 -0.94 26.30 -4.45
C LEU A 174 -1.22 27.70 -3.90
N ALA A 175 -0.64 28.76 -4.46
CA ALA A 175 -0.92 30.13 -4.06
C ALA A 175 -2.09 30.76 -4.85
N THR A 176 -2.19 30.46 -6.15
CA THR A 176 -3.10 31.16 -7.07
C THR A 176 -4.34 30.36 -7.47
N GLY A 177 -4.33 29.04 -7.25
CA GLY A 177 -5.39 28.13 -7.73
C GLY A 177 -5.39 27.89 -9.24
N ALA A 178 -4.39 28.40 -9.98
CA ALA A 178 -4.31 28.19 -11.42
C ALA A 178 -4.09 26.71 -11.76
N VAL A 179 -4.96 26.15 -12.60
CA VAL A 179 -4.94 24.73 -12.98
C VAL A 179 -4.27 24.50 -14.32
N SER A 180 -3.70 23.31 -14.53
CA SER A 180 -3.10 22.92 -15.82
C SER A 180 -3.06 21.41 -16.05
N ARG A 181 -2.77 21.01 -17.29
CA ARG A 181 -2.67 19.62 -17.74
C ARG A 181 -3.98 18.82 -17.53
N PRO A 182 -5.02 19.09 -18.34
CA PRO A 182 -6.30 18.37 -18.26
C PRO A 182 -6.20 16.90 -18.72
N GLU A 183 -5.14 16.54 -19.41
CA GLU A 183 -4.87 15.18 -19.84
C GLU A 183 -4.42 14.32 -18.63
N THR A 184 -5.35 13.59 -18.02
CA THR A 184 -5.20 12.85 -16.76
C THR A 184 -5.50 11.35 -16.92
N ASN A 185 -5.53 10.61 -15.82
CA ASN A 185 -5.88 9.19 -15.77
C ASN A 185 -6.78 8.87 -14.57
N ILE A 186 -7.34 7.66 -14.53
CA ILE A 186 -8.30 7.26 -13.49
C ILE A 186 -7.73 7.32 -12.06
N VAL A 187 -6.44 7.03 -11.89
CA VAL A 187 -5.75 7.11 -10.59
C VAL A 187 -5.68 8.57 -10.12
N GLU A 188 -5.19 9.46 -10.99
CA GLU A 188 -5.06 10.89 -10.67
C GLU A 188 -6.42 11.61 -10.51
N VAL A 189 -7.56 10.96 -10.80
CA VAL A 189 -8.91 11.51 -10.53
C VAL A 189 -9.65 10.81 -9.38
N GLY A 190 -9.28 9.58 -9.02
CA GLY A 190 -10.05 8.76 -8.07
C GLY A 190 -9.41 8.58 -6.70
N THR A 191 -8.13 8.87 -6.55
CA THR A 191 -7.39 8.56 -5.32
C THR A 191 -7.40 9.74 -4.33
N TYR A 192 -8.62 10.11 -3.89
CA TYR A 192 -8.84 11.22 -2.94
C TYR A 192 -9.85 10.92 -1.82
N VAL A 193 -10.77 9.96 -2.02
CA VAL A 193 -11.90 9.72 -1.10
C VAL A 193 -11.43 9.38 0.32
N ALA A 194 -10.31 8.69 0.49
CA ALA A 194 -9.79 8.35 1.82
C ALA A 194 -9.40 9.62 2.61
N GLU A 195 -8.49 10.43 2.09
CA GLU A 195 -8.01 11.65 2.77
C GLU A 195 -9.12 12.68 2.89
N PHE A 196 -9.82 12.96 1.79
CA PHE A 196 -10.87 13.98 1.75
C PHE A 196 -12.08 13.56 2.60
N GLY A 197 -12.38 12.26 2.65
CA GLY A 197 -13.42 11.72 3.51
C GLY A 197 -13.09 11.85 4.99
N ILE A 198 -11.86 11.53 5.38
CA ILE A 198 -11.40 11.69 6.77
C ILE A 198 -11.41 13.16 7.19
N LEU A 199 -10.94 14.07 6.33
CA LEU A 199 -11.05 15.51 6.60
C LEU A 199 -12.52 15.94 6.75
N SER A 200 -13.43 15.40 5.94
CA SER A 200 -14.87 15.68 6.08
C SER A 200 -15.43 15.21 7.42
N GLU A 201 -15.04 14.02 7.90
CA GLU A 201 -15.46 13.51 9.22
C GLU A 201 -14.95 14.38 10.37
N TRP A 202 -13.68 14.80 10.33
CA TRP A 202 -13.05 15.55 11.43
C TRP A 202 -13.41 17.03 11.45
N THR A 203 -13.60 17.66 10.28
CA THR A 203 -13.93 19.10 10.18
C THR A 203 -15.43 19.37 10.12
N GLY A 204 -16.23 18.38 9.70
CA GLY A 204 -17.64 18.54 9.39
C GLY A 204 -17.92 19.18 8.02
N ASP A 205 -16.89 19.52 7.23
CA ASP A 205 -17.06 20.07 5.89
C ASP A 205 -17.16 18.95 4.84
N ARG A 206 -18.34 18.80 4.26
CA ARG A 206 -18.66 17.74 3.30
C ARG A 206 -18.04 17.95 1.92
N ARG A 207 -17.56 19.15 1.59
CA ARG A 207 -17.07 19.48 0.24
C ARG A 207 -15.95 18.55 -0.21
N TYR A 208 -15.06 18.16 0.69
CA TYR A 208 -13.94 17.28 0.37
C TYR A 208 -14.46 15.92 -0.14
N PHE A 209 -15.20 15.17 0.68
CA PHE A 209 -15.71 13.85 0.27
C PHE A 209 -16.59 13.95 -0.98
N ASP A 210 -17.49 14.94 -1.03
CA ASP A 210 -18.45 15.07 -2.12
C ASP A 210 -17.75 15.30 -3.47
N LEU A 211 -16.70 16.13 -3.50
CA LEU A 211 -15.88 16.35 -4.71
C LEU A 211 -15.14 15.08 -5.13
N ALA A 212 -14.46 14.41 -4.20
CA ALA A 212 -13.72 13.19 -4.47
C ALA A 212 -14.63 12.08 -5.03
N LYS A 213 -15.77 11.83 -4.35
CA LYS A 213 -16.75 10.83 -4.80
C LYS A 213 -17.38 11.19 -6.15
N GLN A 214 -17.65 12.48 -6.40
CA GLN A 214 -18.20 12.92 -7.67
C GLN A 214 -17.24 12.66 -8.84
N ALA A 215 -15.94 12.89 -8.67
CA ALA A 215 -14.94 12.57 -9.68
C ALA A 215 -14.91 11.07 -10.00
N MET A 216 -14.96 10.20 -8.97
CA MET A 216 -15.06 8.74 -9.17
C MET A 216 -16.34 8.34 -9.90
N ARG A 217 -17.48 8.98 -9.59
CA ARG A 217 -18.74 8.70 -10.30
C ARG A 217 -18.62 8.94 -11.80
N VAL A 218 -18.00 10.05 -12.20
CA VAL A 218 -17.82 10.40 -13.62
C VAL A 218 -17.05 9.31 -14.36
N VAL A 219 -16.04 8.74 -13.73
CA VAL A 219 -15.28 7.61 -14.27
C VAL A 219 -16.12 6.33 -14.31
N TYR A 220 -16.77 5.97 -13.20
CA TYR A 220 -17.59 4.76 -13.10
C TYR A 220 -18.72 4.69 -14.13
N ASP A 221 -19.40 5.82 -14.36
CA ASP A 221 -20.51 5.92 -15.31
C ASP A 221 -20.05 5.76 -16.78
N LYS A 222 -18.74 5.84 -17.03
CA LYS A 222 -18.11 5.70 -18.35
C LYS A 222 -17.51 4.32 -18.63
N ARG A 223 -17.74 3.33 -17.77
CA ARG A 223 -17.34 1.94 -18.02
C ARG A 223 -17.85 1.44 -19.37
N THR A 224 -17.07 0.55 -20.00
CA THR A 224 -17.42 -0.05 -21.29
C THR A 224 -18.55 -1.07 -21.15
N GLU A 225 -19.02 -1.64 -22.27
CA GLU A 225 -19.98 -2.75 -22.26
C GLU A 225 -19.44 -4.00 -21.52
N LEU A 226 -18.11 -4.16 -21.44
CA LEU A 226 -17.46 -5.21 -20.66
C LEU A 226 -17.34 -4.87 -19.16
N GLY A 227 -17.78 -3.67 -18.75
CA GLY A 227 -17.61 -3.19 -17.38
C GLY A 227 -16.18 -2.77 -17.03
N LEU A 228 -15.27 -2.71 -18.00
CA LEU A 228 -13.89 -2.27 -17.81
C LEU A 228 -13.76 -0.74 -17.98
N LEU A 229 -12.67 -0.19 -17.46
CA LEU A 229 -12.31 1.22 -17.63
C LEU A 229 -11.03 1.33 -18.47
N PRO A 230 -11.03 2.12 -19.56
CA PRO A 230 -9.80 2.73 -20.04
C PRO A 230 -9.19 3.59 -18.94
N HIS A 231 -7.88 3.80 -18.96
CA HIS A 231 -7.22 4.56 -17.89
C HIS A 231 -6.97 6.04 -18.20
N ASP A 232 -6.79 6.46 -19.45
CA ASP A 232 -6.49 7.87 -19.78
C ASP A 232 -7.76 8.66 -20.11
N ILE A 233 -7.97 9.79 -19.45
CA ILE A 233 -9.18 10.61 -19.58
C ILE A 233 -8.84 12.10 -19.62
N HIS A 234 -9.64 12.89 -20.31
CA HIS A 234 -9.48 14.35 -20.36
C HIS A 234 -10.40 15.04 -19.34
N ALA A 235 -9.84 15.78 -18.38
CA ALA A 235 -10.58 16.44 -17.31
C ALA A 235 -11.67 17.40 -17.82
N GLU A 236 -11.44 18.13 -18.91
CA GLU A 236 -12.42 19.12 -19.39
C GLU A 236 -13.56 18.53 -20.21
N THR A 237 -13.33 17.42 -20.91
CA THR A 237 -14.32 16.83 -21.84
C THR A 237 -14.92 15.55 -21.29
N GLY A 238 -14.25 14.93 -20.32
CA GLY A 238 -14.59 13.62 -19.79
C GLY A 238 -14.38 12.50 -20.81
N GLU A 239 -13.68 12.72 -21.93
CA GLU A 239 -13.49 11.71 -22.96
C GLU A 239 -12.27 10.81 -22.70
N TRP A 240 -12.46 9.52 -22.98
CA TRP A 240 -11.37 8.55 -22.96
C TRP A 240 -10.34 8.89 -24.04
N ARG A 241 -9.06 8.77 -23.70
CA ARG A 241 -7.93 9.06 -24.60
C ARG A 241 -7.18 7.81 -25.03
N ASN A 242 -7.47 6.68 -24.40
CA ASN A 242 -6.96 5.38 -24.77
C ASN A 242 -8.08 4.33 -24.74
N ARG A 243 -7.69 3.08 -24.98
CA ARG A 243 -8.58 1.92 -24.93
C ARG A 243 -8.10 0.85 -23.96
N GLN A 244 -6.98 1.06 -23.29
CA GLN A 244 -6.33 0.05 -22.47
C GLN A 244 -6.89 0.05 -21.06
N ALA A 245 -7.28 -1.13 -20.57
CA ALA A 245 -7.60 -1.43 -19.18
C ALA A 245 -6.44 -2.21 -18.55
N THR A 246 -6.12 -1.89 -17.31
CA THR A 246 -5.14 -2.58 -16.49
C THR A 246 -5.50 -2.44 -15.00
N VAL A 247 -5.05 -3.40 -14.18
CA VAL A 247 -5.02 -3.27 -12.71
C VAL A 247 -3.75 -2.59 -12.21
N GLY A 248 -2.67 -2.58 -13.00
CA GLY A 248 -1.43 -1.90 -12.65
C GLY A 248 -1.47 -0.41 -13.02
N PRO A 249 -0.34 0.30 -13.01
CA PRO A 249 -0.32 1.71 -13.34
C PRO A 249 -0.65 1.97 -14.83
N PRO A 250 -1.43 3.01 -15.16
CA PRO A 250 -2.08 3.99 -14.25
C PRO A 250 -3.57 3.68 -13.99
N GLY A 251 -3.88 2.46 -13.52
CA GLY A 251 -5.23 2.03 -13.15
C GLY A 251 -5.43 1.69 -11.66
N ASP A 252 -4.36 1.36 -10.94
CA ASP A 252 -4.30 0.81 -9.57
C ASP A 252 -5.26 1.42 -8.52
N SER A 253 -4.86 2.49 -7.85
CA SER A 253 -5.45 3.00 -6.60
C SER A 253 -6.85 3.60 -6.78
N TYR A 254 -7.31 3.81 -8.02
CA TYR A 254 -8.73 4.07 -8.30
C TYR A 254 -9.60 2.94 -7.75
N TYR A 255 -9.21 1.68 -7.97
CA TYR A 255 -9.98 0.51 -7.53
C TYR A 255 -9.90 0.34 -6.01
N GLU A 256 -8.73 0.62 -5.42
CA GLU A 256 -8.52 0.61 -3.96
C GLU A 256 -9.51 1.56 -3.27
N TYR A 257 -9.59 2.81 -3.74
CA TYR A 257 -10.37 3.85 -3.08
C TYR A 257 -11.89 3.66 -3.17
N LEU A 258 -12.37 2.80 -4.09
CA LEU A 258 -13.76 2.37 -4.11
C LEU A 258 -14.08 1.47 -2.91
N TRP A 259 -13.22 0.49 -2.63
CA TRP A 259 -13.38 -0.37 -1.46
C TRP A 259 -13.14 0.42 -0.17
N ASP A 260 -12.10 1.25 -0.16
CA ASP A 260 -11.72 2.04 1.02
C ASP A 260 -12.79 3.02 1.43
N GLY A 261 -13.43 3.69 0.46
CA GLY A 261 -14.53 4.60 0.75
C GLY A 261 -15.73 3.88 1.41
N TYR A 262 -15.94 2.61 1.09
CA TYR A 262 -16.88 1.76 1.82
C TYR A 262 -16.36 1.36 3.21
N ALA A 263 -15.12 0.85 3.30
CA ALA A 263 -14.54 0.38 4.56
C ALA A 263 -14.42 1.49 5.62
N LEU A 264 -14.06 2.71 5.19
CA LEU A 264 -13.94 3.87 6.05
C LEU A 264 -15.31 4.48 6.41
N PHE A 265 -16.17 4.71 5.42
CA PHE A 265 -17.33 5.60 5.58
C PHE A 265 -18.69 4.88 5.46
N GLY A 266 -18.70 3.57 5.20
CA GLY A 266 -19.91 2.79 4.98
C GLY A 266 -20.65 3.18 3.70
N ASP A 267 -19.96 3.74 2.71
CA ASP A 267 -20.57 4.15 1.44
C ASP A 267 -20.87 2.93 0.55
N GLU A 268 -22.10 2.44 0.62
CA GLU A 268 -22.56 1.26 -0.14
C GLU A 268 -22.49 1.44 -1.66
N GLU A 269 -22.47 2.67 -2.16
CA GLU A 269 -22.40 2.91 -3.59
C GLU A 269 -20.97 2.70 -4.11
N LEU A 270 -19.96 3.19 -3.37
CA LEU A 270 -18.56 2.91 -3.67
C LEU A 270 -18.26 1.40 -3.64
N ARG A 271 -18.84 0.67 -2.68
CA ARG A 271 -18.78 -0.80 -2.66
C ARG A 271 -19.39 -1.44 -3.91
N GLN A 272 -20.58 -0.99 -4.33
CA GLN A 272 -21.23 -1.54 -5.53
C GLN A 272 -20.42 -1.25 -6.79
N TRP A 273 -19.76 -0.10 -6.85
CA TRP A 273 -18.86 0.24 -7.96
C TRP A 273 -17.63 -0.65 -7.96
N TYR A 274 -17.00 -0.85 -6.79
CA TYR A 274 -15.90 -1.79 -6.62
C TYR A 274 -16.29 -3.18 -7.11
N ASP A 275 -17.37 -3.76 -6.56
CA ASP A 275 -17.79 -5.12 -6.90
C ASP A 275 -18.04 -5.27 -8.41
N ALA A 276 -18.73 -4.30 -9.02
CA ALA A 276 -19.00 -4.33 -10.46
C ALA A 276 -17.72 -4.28 -11.32
N LEU A 277 -16.75 -3.43 -10.95
CA LEU A 277 -15.51 -3.28 -11.71
C LEU A 277 -14.56 -4.47 -11.47
N THR A 278 -14.43 -4.93 -10.23
CA THR A 278 -13.60 -6.09 -9.89
C THR A 278 -14.15 -7.38 -10.51
N ASP A 279 -15.47 -7.57 -10.55
CA ASP A 279 -16.07 -8.71 -11.25
C ASP A 279 -15.77 -8.66 -12.76
N ALA A 280 -15.80 -7.48 -13.38
CA ALA A 280 -15.40 -7.29 -14.78
C ALA A 280 -13.91 -7.56 -15.01
N ILE A 281 -13.04 -7.11 -14.10
CA ILE A 281 -11.59 -7.38 -14.13
C ILE A 281 -11.35 -8.90 -14.03
N LEU A 282 -12.00 -9.59 -13.10
CA LEU A 282 -11.88 -11.04 -12.96
C LEU A 282 -12.43 -11.79 -14.18
N ALA A 283 -13.48 -11.29 -14.82
CA ALA A 283 -14.07 -11.92 -16.00
C ALA A 283 -13.23 -11.72 -17.28
N HIS A 284 -12.55 -10.58 -17.42
CA HIS A 284 -11.96 -10.15 -18.70
C HIS A 284 -10.44 -9.94 -18.68
N GLN A 285 -9.83 -9.78 -17.50
CA GLN A 285 -8.39 -9.64 -17.35
C GLN A 285 -7.75 -10.83 -16.65
N ALA A 286 -8.44 -11.60 -15.80
CA ALA A 286 -7.79 -12.72 -15.11
C ALA A 286 -7.33 -13.82 -16.08
N GLU A 287 -6.03 -14.11 -16.08
CA GLU A 287 -5.39 -15.16 -16.87
C GLU A 287 -4.58 -16.08 -15.95
N ARG A 288 -4.56 -17.39 -16.22
CA ARG A 288 -3.61 -18.31 -15.58
C ARG A 288 -2.45 -18.64 -16.50
N HIS A 289 -1.24 -18.31 -16.07
CA HIS A 289 0.00 -18.69 -16.74
C HIS A 289 0.86 -19.54 -15.80
N GLN A 290 1.25 -20.74 -16.22
CA GLN A 290 1.97 -21.73 -15.38
C GLN A 290 1.32 -21.93 -14.00
N ASN A 291 -0.02 -22.01 -13.96
CA ASN A 291 -0.87 -22.10 -12.76
C ASN A 291 -0.91 -20.85 -11.86
N MET A 292 -0.14 -19.80 -12.15
CA MET A 292 -0.17 -18.52 -11.43
C MET A 292 -1.24 -17.60 -12.01
N LEU A 293 -1.93 -16.84 -11.16
CA LEU A 293 -2.90 -15.83 -11.59
C LEU A 293 -2.16 -14.55 -12.01
N TRP A 294 -2.56 -13.96 -13.13
CA TRP A 294 -2.06 -12.69 -13.65
C TRP A 294 -3.21 -11.86 -14.25
N PHE A 295 -2.97 -10.57 -14.47
CA PHE A 295 -3.94 -9.63 -15.02
C PHE A 295 -3.34 -8.87 -16.20
N PRO A 296 -3.29 -9.48 -17.41
CA PRO A 296 -2.85 -8.82 -18.63
C PRO A 296 -3.56 -7.48 -18.86
N GLN A 297 -2.85 -6.58 -19.53
CA GLN A 297 -3.44 -5.36 -20.05
C GLN A 297 -4.30 -5.73 -21.27
N VAL A 298 -5.55 -5.25 -21.31
CA VAL A 298 -6.51 -5.60 -22.37
C VAL A 298 -7.11 -4.35 -23.02
N ASP A 299 -7.65 -4.47 -24.23
CA ASP A 299 -8.54 -3.46 -24.79
C ASP A 299 -9.87 -3.51 -24.02
N ALA A 300 -10.21 -2.43 -23.34
CA ALA A 300 -11.36 -2.31 -22.45
C ALA A 300 -12.71 -2.55 -23.14
N PHE A 301 -12.79 -2.43 -24.48
CA PHE A 301 -14.02 -2.60 -25.23
C PHE A 301 -14.14 -3.97 -25.89
N THR A 302 -13.01 -4.59 -26.26
CA THR A 302 -13.01 -5.89 -26.96
C THR A 302 -12.56 -7.06 -26.10
N GLY A 303 -11.85 -6.81 -25.00
CA GLY A 303 -11.22 -7.82 -24.15
C GLY A 303 -9.99 -8.46 -24.78
N GLU A 304 -9.48 -7.92 -25.89
CA GLU A 304 -8.25 -8.43 -26.52
C GLU A 304 -7.04 -8.16 -25.63
N VAL A 305 -6.21 -9.18 -25.39
CA VAL A 305 -4.95 -9.04 -24.65
C VAL A 305 -3.97 -8.19 -25.46
N LEU A 306 -3.59 -7.05 -24.90
CA LEU A 306 -2.63 -6.11 -25.50
C LEU A 306 -1.20 -6.38 -25.02
N SER A 307 -1.04 -6.71 -23.73
CA SER A 307 0.27 -6.93 -23.12
C SER A 307 0.18 -7.91 -21.95
N ARG A 308 1.25 -8.69 -21.77
CA ARG A 308 1.50 -9.54 -20.58
C ARG A 308 2.59 -8.98 -19.68
N GLU A 309 2.92 -7.70 -19.86
CA GLU A 309 3.77 -6.98 -18.94
C GLU A 309 2.99 -6.61 -17.68
N GLN A 310 3.54 -6.95 -16.52
CA GLN A 310 3.00 -6.59 -15.22
C GLN A 310 4.05 -5.82 -14.41
N SER A 311 3.67 -4.63 -13.93
CA SER A 311 4.49 -3.87 -13.00
C SER A 311 4.41 -4.44 -11.58
N VAL A 312 5.48 -4.32 -10.79
CA VAL A 312 5.47 -4.63 -9.35
C VAL A 312 4.40 -3.85 -8.59
N LEU A 313 4.07 -2.63 -9.04
CA LEU A 313 3.02 -1.81 -8.43
C LEU A 313 1.66 -2.53 -8.43
N ALA A 314 1.39 -3.38 -9.42
CA ALA A 314 0.14 -4.14 -9.48
C ALA A 314 -0.01 -5.18 -8.35
N SER A 315 1.05 -5.46 -7.57
CA SER A 315 0.99 -6.37 -6.42
C SER A 315 0.00 -5.93 -5.35
N PHE A 316 -0.29 -4.63 -5.22
CA PHE A 316 -1.30 -4.10 -4.27
C PHE A 316 -2.66 -4.81 -4.44
N TYR A 317 -3.03 -5.16 -5.68
CA TYR A 317 -4.33 -5.72 -6.01
C TYR A 317 -4.56 -7.09 -5.36
N ALA A 318 -3.48 -7.79 -5.01
CA ALA A 318 -3.56 -9.03 -4.24
C ALA A 318 -4.09 -8.78 -2.81
N GLY A 319 -3.68 -7.69 -2.18
CA GLY A 319 -4.18 -7.23 -0.88
C GLY A 319 -5.65 -6.81 -0.98
N LEU A 320 -5.97 -5.95 -1.94
CA LEU A 320 -7.34 -5.46 -2.19
C LEU A 320 -8.35 -6.58 -2.47
N LEU A 321 -7.95 -7.61 -3.23
CA LEU A 321 -8.77 -8.80 -3.41
C LEU A 321 -8.99 -9.55 -2.08
N GLY A 322 -7.97 -9.62 -1.22
CA GLY A 322 -8.08 -10.19 0.12
C GLY A 322 -9.10 -9.45 0.99
N GLU A 323 -8.92 -8.13 1.13
CA GLU A 323 -9.74 -7.25 1.97
C GLU A 323 -11.21 -7.22 1.54
N SER A 324 -11.47 -7.33 0.24
CA SER A 324 -12.82 -7.40 -0.32
C SER A 324 -13.47 -8.79 -0.29
N GLY A 325 -12.82 -9.77 0.34
CA GLY A 325 -13.35 -11.13 0.52
C GLY A 325 -13.04 -12.11 -0.63
N ARG A 326 -12.26 -11.70 -1.64
CA ARG A 326 -11.76 -12.54 -2.75
C ARG A 326 -10.38 -13.12 -2.41
N VAL A 327 -10.27 -13.72 -1.22
CA VAL A 327 -9.02 -14.17 -0.60
C VAL A 327 -8.26 -15.21 -1.43
N ALA A 328 -8.98 -16.08 -2.15
CA ALA A 328 -8.35 -17.12 -2.97
C ALA A 328 -7.63 -16.52 -4.18
N GLU A 329 -8.25 -15.56 -4.85
CA GLU A 329 -7.69 -14.79 -5.94
C GLU A 329 -6.53 -13.91 -5.46
N GLY A 330 -6.72 -13.19 -4.35
CA GLY A 330 -5.67 -12.37 -3.73
C GLY A 330 -4.41 -13.17 -3.41
N ARG A 331 -4.57 -14.32 -2.74
CA ARG A 331 -3.45 -15.24 -2.48
C ARG A 331 -2.78 -15.72 -3.77
N ALA A 332 -3.57 -16.16 -4.75
CA ALA A 332 -3.02 -16.68 -6.00
C ALA A 332 -2.22 -15.61 -6.77
N TYR A 333 -2.59 -14.33 -6.65
CA TYR A 333 -1.86 -13.23 -7.29
C TYR A 333 -0.61 -12.83 -6.50
N HIS A 334 -0.68 -12.78 -5.17
CA HIS A 334 0.52 -12.58 -4.34
C HIS A 334 1.54 -13.72 -4.53
N ASP A 335 1.07 -14.97 -4.65
CA ASP A 335 1.93 -16.11 -4.98
C ASP A 335 2.68 -15.88 -6.31
N ALA A 336 2.04 -15.22 -7.29
CA ALA A 336 2.63 -14.89 -8.59
C ALA A 336 3.79 -13.91 -8.46
N PHE A 337 3.65 -12.85 -7.67
CA PHE A 337 4.78 -11.95 -7.39
C PHE A 337 5.87 -12.61 -6.52
N ASN A 338 5.51 -13.56 -5.66
CA ASN A 338 6.53 -14.30 -4.91
C ASN A 338 7.44 -15.14 -5.83
N THR A 339 6.93 -15.70 -6.94
CA THR A 339 7.81 -16.39 -7.90
C THR A 339 8.76 -15.44 -8.60
N VAL A 340 8.34 -14.20 -8.84
CA VAL A 340 9.24 -13.13 -9.34
C VAL A 340 10.30 -12.79 -8.28
N GLN A 341 9.92 -12.67 -7.01
CA GLN A 341 10.88 -12.50 -5.92
C GLN A 341 11.88 -13.66 -5.83
N ASP A 342 11.43 -14.91 -5.99
CA ASP A 342 12.30 -16.09 -5.93
C ASP A 342 13.31 -16.11 -7.10
N GLU A 343 12.92 -15.64 -8.28
CA GLU A 343 13.78 -15.58 -9.47
C GLU A 343 14.81 -14.43 -9.39
N PHE A 344 14.37 -13.22 -9.03
CA PHE A 344 15.20 -12.01 -9.12
C PHE A 344 15.79 -11.54 -7.79
N GLY A 345 15.30 -12.05 -6.66
CA GLY A 345 15.58 -11.53 -5.32
C GLY A 345 14.83 -10.23 -5.04
N VAL A 346 15.11 -9.17 -5.79
CA VAL A 346 14.30 -7.94 -5.80
C VAL A 346 13.40 -7.97 -7.03
N ILE A 347 12.10 -7.77 -6.84
CA ILE A 347 11.12 -7.77 -7.93
C ILE A 347 11.43 -6.60 -8.88
N PRO A 348 11.70 -6.83 -10.18
CA PRO A 348 11.90 -5.75 -11.14
C PRO A 348 10.66 -4.85 -11.26
N THR A 349 10.83 -3.60 -11.71
CA THR A 349 9.73 -2.66 -11.93
C THR A 349 8.65 -3.25 -12.83
N SER A 350 9.04 -4.00 -13.88
CA SER A 350 8.12 -4.73 -14.75
C SER A 350 8.67 -6.07 -15.21
N VAL A 351 7.78 -7.06 -15.32
CA VAL A 351 8.07 -8.38 -15.88
C VAL A 351 7.07 -8.75 -16.99
N ASP A 352 7.55 -9.39 -18.05
CA ASP A 352 6.69 -10.20 -18.91
C ASP A 352 6.51 -11.56 -18.25
N TYR A 353 5.32 -11.81 -17.68
CA TYR A 353 5.06 -13.04 -16.95
C TYR A 353 4.93 -14.27 -17.85
N SER A 354 4.81 -14.10 -19.18
CA SER A 354 4.73 -15.22 -20.12
C SER A 354 6.08 -15.88 -20.39
N THR A 355 7.16 -15.12 -20.18
CA THR A 355 8.56 -15.55 -20.33
C THR A 355 9.33 -15.49 -19.02
N MET A 356 8.74 -14.92 -17.96
CA MET A 356 9.40 -14.59 -16.69
C MET A 356 10.66 -13.74 -16.89
N SER A 357 10.59 -12.76 -17.81
CA SER A 357 11.71 -11.86 -18.09
C SER A 357 11.43 -10.45 -17.61
N ALA A 358 12.41 -9.83 -16.93
CA ALA A 358 12.35 -8.42 -16.55
C ALA A 358 12.41 -7.52 -17.80
N SER A 359 11.30 -6.83 -18.10
CA SER A 359 11.20 -5.85 -19.19
C SER A 359 11.67 -4.47 -18.74
N ASP A 360 11.47 -4.12 -17.47
CA ASP A 360 12.14 -3.04 -16.77
C ASP A 360 12.86 -3.62 -15.55
N ARG A 361 14.19 -3.51 -15.56
CA ARG A 361 15.09 -4.11 -14.56
C ARG A 361 15.34 -3.20 -13.36
N SER A 362 14.83 -1.98 -13.35
CA SER A 362 14.93 -1.09 -12.21
C SER A 362 14.11 -1.61 -11.02
N ASN A 363 14.29 -1.03 -9.84
CA ASN A 363 13.33 -1.09 -8.75
C ASN A 363 13.52 0.16 -7.89
N ALA A 364 12.52 1.04 -7.86
CA ALA A 364 12.58 2.29 -7.11
C ALA A 364 12.22 2.10 -5.63
N LEU A 365 12.74 1.08 -4.95
CA LEU A 365 12.32 0.72 -3.58
C LEU A 365 10.80 0.52 -3.48
N ARG A 366 10.23 -0.25 -4.41
CA ARG A 366 8.76 -0.39 -4.52
C ARG A 366 8.15 -1.19 -3.34
N PRO A 367 7.04 -0.73 -2.73
CA PRO A 367 6.50 -1.31 -1.50
C PRO A 367 5.39 -2.36 -1.67
N GLU A 368 4.79 -2.51 -2.85
CA GLU A 368 3.47 -3.13 -3.03
C GLU A 368 3.44 -4.65 -2.76
N PHE A 369 4.61 -5.31 -2.78
CA PHE A 369 4.72 -6.69 -2.33
C PHE A 369 4.58 -6.83 -0.81
N ALA A 370 5.17 -5.91 -0.04
CA ALA A 370 5.05 -5.88 1.42
C ALA A 370 3.65 -5.42 1.87
N ASP A 371 3.04 -4.50 1.11
CA ASP A 371 1.64 -4.10 1.25
C ASP A 371 0.71 -5.32 1.16
N SER A 372 0.68 -5.99 0.00
CA SER A 372 -0.19 -7.15 -0.20
C SER A 372 0.06 -8.28 0.82
N ALA A 373 1.30 -8.47 1.27
CA ALA A 373 1.60 -9.39 2.36
C ALA A 373 0.95 -8.97 3.69
N LEU A 374 1.00 -7.69 4.05
CA LEU A 374 0.33 -7.16 5.24
C LEU A 374 -1.17 -7.37 5.14
N MET A 375 -1.81 -6.94 4.06
CA MET A 375 -3.28 -7.03 3.92
C MET A 375 -3.77 -8.47 3.96
N LEU A 376 -3.13 -9.38 3.21
CA LEU A 376 -3.48 -10.80 3.25
C LEU A 376 -3.20 -11.45 4.61
N TRP A 377 -2.18 -11.00 5.34
CA TRP A 377 -1.91 -11.47 6.69
C TRP A 377 -2.97 -10.97 7.69
N LEU A 378 -3.40 -9.72 7.60
CA LEU A 378 -4.48 -9.17 8.43
C LEU A 378 -5.78 -9.96 8.24
N GLU A 379 -6.11 -10.30 7.00
CA GLU A 379 -7.33 -11.04 6.66
C GLU A 379 -7.29 -12.52 7.06
N THR A 380 -6.13 -13.17 6.94
CA THR A 380 -6.05 -14.64 7.05
C THR A 380 -5.30 -15.15 8.28
N GLY A 381 -4.42 -14.35 8.84
CA GLY A 381 -3.47 -14.76 9.88
C GLY A 381 -2.43 -15.79 9.43
N ASP A 382 -2.30 -16.06 8.12
CA ASP A 382 -1.38 -17.07 7.59
C ASP A 382 0.07 -16.57 7.60
N GLU A 383 0.95 -17.34 8.27
CA GLU A 383 2.34 -16.98 8.49
C GLU A 383 3.18 -16.93 7.20
N ILE A 384 2.71 -17.54 6.10
CA ILE A 384 3.44 -17.48 4.82
C ILE A 384 3.69 -16.04 4.36
N PHE A 385 2.75 -15.11 4.64
CA PHE A 385 2.90 -13.71 4.24
C PHE A 385 3.98 -13.00 5.06
N ARG A 386 4.09 -13.31 6.36
CA ARG A 386 5.21 -12.85 7.21
C ARG A 386 6.55 -13.42 6.74
N GLU A 387 6.58 -14.70 6.35
CA GLU A 387 7.78 -15.35 5.82
C GLU A 387 8.28 -14.69 4.53
N ARG A 388 7.38 -14.43 3.59
CA ARG A 388 7.69 -13.79 2.30
C ARG A 388 8.11 -12.33 2.48
N ALA A 389 7.42 -11.57 3.32
CA ALA A 389 7.81 -10.20 3.64
C ALA A 389 9.17 -10.12 4.34
N ASN A 390 9.53 -11.12 5.16
CA ASN A 390 10.87 -11.18 5.75
C ASN A 390 11.95 -11.40 4.69
N VAL A 391 11.69 -12.25 3.68
CA VAL A 391 12.60 -12.40 2.53
C VAL A 391 12.72 -11.10 1.75
N HIS A 392 11.61 -10.40 1.52
CA HIS A 392 11.58 -9.09 0.86
C HIS A 392 12.43 -8.05 1.60
N PHE A 393 12.24 -7.92 2.92
CA PHE A 393 13.04 -7.05 3.79
C PHE A 393 14.54 -7.40 3.74
N ASP A 394 14.88 -8.69 3.83
CA ASP A 394 16.27 -9.15 3.77
C ASP A 394 16.94 -8.79 2.42
N HIS A 395 16.21 -8.90 1.30
CA HIS A 395 16.72 -8.50 -0.01
C HIS A 395 16.90 -6.99 -0.12
N MET A 396 15.94 -6.19 0.36
CA MET A 396 16.06 -4.72 0.40
C MET A 396 17.29 -4.29 1.21
N VAL A 397 17.50 -4.85 2.41
CA VAL A 397 18.68 -4.54 3.24
C VAL A 397 19.99 -4.92 2.54
N LYS A 398 20.04 -6.07 1.87
CA LYS A 398 21.27 -6.54 1.19
C LYS A 398 21.61 -5.73 -0.07
N THR A 399 20.62 -5.24 -0.79
CA THR A 399 20.81 -4.68 -2.14
C THR A 399 20.69 -3.16 -2.18
N SER A 400 19.83 -2.58 -1.34
CA SER A 400 19.47 -1.17 -1.41
C SER A 400 20.12 -0.33 -0.31
N LYS A 401 20.65 -0.94 0.77
CA LYS A 401 21.32 -0.18 1.82
C LYS A 401 22.62 0.46 1.31
N THR A 402 22.81 1.73 1.64
CA THR A 402 23.96 2.55 1.20
C THR A 402 24.67 3.22 2.39
N LYS A 403 25.40 4.30 2.13
CA LYS A 403 26.13 5.04 3.17
C LYS A 403 25.21 5.87 4.08
N TYR A 404 24.14 6.45 3.53
CA TYR A 404 23.28 7.41 4.23
C TYR A 404 21.78 7.11 4.15
N GLY A 405 21.41 5.91 3.71
CA GLY A 405 20.01 5.49 3.62
C GLY A 405 19.83 4.29 2.69
N PHE A 406 18.63 4.15 2.14
CA PHE A 406 18.29 3.12 1.16
C PHE A 406 18.11 3.75 -0.21
N ALA A 407 18.74 3.17 -1.23
CA ALA A 407 18.74 3.62 -2.60
C ALA A 407 17.82 2.78 -3.49
N ALA A 408 17.17 3.42 -4.46
CA ALA A 408 16.61 2.75 -5.62
C ALA A 408 17.69 1.94 -6.38
N LEU A 409 17.26 0.97 -7.18
CA LEU A 409 18.10 0.13 -8.03
C LEU A 409 17.85 0.44 -9.51
N ALA A 410 18.93 0.69 -10.25
CA ALA A 410 18.87 0.88 -11.70
C ALA A 410 18.77 -0.47 -12.45
N ASP A 411 19.39 -1.53 -11.92
CA ASP A 411 19.32 -2.88 -12.47
C ASP A 411 19.44 -3.93 -11.36
N VAL A 412 18.33 -4.63 -11.09
CA VAL A 412 18.25 -5.72 -10.09
C VAL A 412 18.97 -7.00 -10.53
N THR A 413 19.26 -7.16 -11.83
CA THR A 413 19.87 -8.38 -12.39
C THR A 413 21.40 -8.40 -12.24
N GLY A 414 21.99 -7.26 -11.89
CA GLY A 414 23.42 -7.12 -11.61
C GLY A 414 23.87 -7.91 -10.37
N LYS A 415 25.16 -8.27 -10.32
CA LYS A 415 25.78 -8.93 -9.15
C LYS A 415 27.08 -8.20 -8.76
N PRO A 416 27.04 -7.24 -7.80
CA PRO A 416 25.85 -6.74 -7.10
C PRO A 416 24.92 -5.89 -8.01
N PRO A 417 23.65 -5.69 -7.63
CA PRO A 417 22.76 -4.74 -8.31
C PRO A 417 23.34 -3.33 -8.39
N SER A 418 23.02 -2.59 -9.45
CA SER A 418 23.41 -1.18 -9.57
C SER A 418 22.38 -0.29 -8.86
N GLN A 419 22.86 0.71 -8.12
CA GLN A 419 22.05 1.62 -7.32
C GLN A 419 21.91 2.99 -8.00
N GLU A 420 20.77 3.66 -7.77
CA GLU A 420 20.52 5.06 -8.08
C GLU A 420 20.56 5.90 -6.81
N ASP A 421 21.07 7.14 -6.90
CA ASP A 421 21.26 8.00 -5.74
C ASP A 421 19.97 8.76 -5.35
N THR A 422 18.90 8.02 -5.07
CA THR A 422 17.62 8.55 -4.58
C THR A 422 16.96 7.59 -3.60
N CYS A 423 16.30 8.16 -2.59
CA CYS A 423 15.45 7.48 -1.62
C CYS A 423 14.06 8.11 -1.70
N PRO A 424 13.07 7.45 -2.32
CA PRO A 424 11.76 8.04 -2.57
C PRO A 424 10.98 8.24 -1.27
N GLY A 425 10.13 9.27 -1.25
CA GLY A 425 9.32 9.68 -0.10
C GLY A 425 8.49 8.54 0.48
N TYR A 426 7.84 7.75 -0.39
CA TYR A 426 7.03 6.60 0.03
C TYR A 426 7.80 5.58 0.87
N TRP A 427 9.14 5.45 0.73
CA TRP A 427 9.92 4.52 1.56
C TRP A 427 9.75 4.79 3.07
N TRP A 428 9.52 6.05 3.42
CA TRP A 428 9.34 6.50 4.79
C TRP A 428 7.96 6.18 5.38
N SER A 429 6.93 6.07 4.52
CA SER A 429 5.56 5.77 4.93
C SER A 429 5.21 4.29 4.75
N GLU A 430 5.73 3.62 3.72
CA GLU A 430 5.16 2.37 3.21
C GLU A 430 5.86 1.10 3.72
N GLN A 431 6.80 0.52 2.98
CA GLN A 431 7.31 -0.82 3.25
C GLN A 431 7.91 -0.99 4.64
N MET A 432 8.55 0.04 5.19
CA MET A 432 9.11 -0.02 6.55
C MET A 432 8.02 -0.08 7.62
N LYS A 433 6.89 0.61 7.39
CA LYS A 433 5.67 0.50 8.19
C LYS A 433 5.03 -0.88 8.01
N TYR A 434 4.91 -1.37 6.78
CA TYR A 434 4.36 -2.70 6.49
C TYR A 434 5.14 -3.81 7.19
N TYR A 435 6.49 -3.82 7.10
CA TYR A 435 7.30 -4.79 7.83
C TYR A 435 7.14 -4.65 9.35
N TRP A 436 7.11 -3.43 9.87
CA TRP A 436 6.92 -3.21 11.29
C TRP A 436 5.57 -3.77 11.78
N LEU A 437 4.49 -3.48 11.06
CA LEU A 437 3.15 -3.96 11.39
C LEU A 437 3.06 -5.49 11.27
N LEU A 438 3.71 -6.07 10.27
CA LEU A 438 3.81 -7.53 10.11
C LEU A 438 4.54 -8.19 11.28
N PHE A 439 5.56 -7.59 11.88
CA PHE A 439 6.46 -8.32 12.80
C PHE A 439 6.40 -7.90 14.27
N SER A 440 5.92 -6.69 14.57
CA SER A 440 6.05 -6.10 15.92
C SER A 440 4.93 -6.49 16.89
N ASP A 441 3.73 -6.76 16.38
CA ASP A 441 2.49 -6.77 17.18
C ASP A 441 2.39 -5.49 18.06
N THR A 442 2.74 -4.32 17.50
CA THR A 442 2.82 -3.06 18.24
C THR A 442 1.47 -2.70 18.91
N PRO A 443 1.46 -2.26 20.18
CA PRO A 443 0.22 -1.89 20.87
C PRO A 443 -0.41 -0.61 20.31
N ARG A 444 0.36 0.18 19.54
CA ARG A 444 -0.05 1.48 18.96
C ARG A 444 -0.98 1.35 17.75
N PHE A 445 -1.12 0.15 17.19
CA PHE A 445 -1.96 -0.12 16.02
C PHE A 445 -3.13 -1.04 16.37
N ASP A 446 -4.34 -0.65 15.97
CA ASP A 446 -5.52 -1.49 16.07
C ASP A 446 -5.64 -2.45 14.88
N TYR A 447 -5.01 -3.61 14.99
CA TYR A 447 -5.06 -4.67 13.98
C TYR A 447 -6.47 -5.16 13.57
N ARG A 448 -7.54 -4.74 14.26
CA ARG A 448 -8.93 -5.12 13.91
C ARG A 448 -9.75 -3.99 13.32
N ASN A 449 -9.39 -2.75 13.60
CA ASN A 449 -10.12 -1.56 13.15
C ASN A 449 -9.12 -0.48 12.76
N ASN A 450 -8.44 -0.72 11.65
CA ASN A 450 -7.45 0.16 11.08
C ASN A 450 -7.79 0.49 9.63
N TYR A 451 -7.08 1.47 9.11
CA TYR A 451 -7.02 1.78 7.69
C TYR A 451 -5.67 2.43 7.39
N LEU A 452 -5.04 1.98 6.32
CA LEU A 452 -3.86 2.57 5.71
C LEU A 452 -4.28 3.02 4.32
N SER A 453 -3.97 4.26 3.93
CA SER A 453 -4.17 4.71 2.54
C SER A 453 -3.25 3.94 1.57
N THR A 454 -3.42 4.14 0.26
CA THR A 454 -2.46 3.68 -0.76
C THR A 454 -1.01 4.13 -0.52
N GLU A 455 -0.79 5.28 0.14
CA GLU A 455 0.54 5.76 0.58
C GLU A 455 0.86 5.32 2.04
N ALA A 456 0.25 4.25 2.54
CA ALA A 456 0.33 3.69 3.89
C ALA A 456 0.00 4.62 5.07
N ASN A 457 -0.62 5.78 4.85
CA ASN A 457 -0.93 6.72 5.92
C ASN A 457 -1.96 6.14 6.90
N LEU A 458 -1.64 6.12 8.19
CA LEU A 458 -2.53 5.60 9.24
C LEU A 458 -3.70 6.55 9.52
N LEU A 459 -4.79 6.45 8.76
CA LEU A 459 -5.96 7.33 8.92
C LEU A 459 -7.02 6.76 9.89
N ARG A 460 -6.93 5.47 10.26
CA ARG A 460 -7.77 4.85 11.30
C ARG A 460 -6.99 3.79 12.08
N GLY A 461 -7.28 3.64 13.37
CA GLY A 461 -6.70 2.58 14.20
C GLY A 461 -5.46 2.94 15.02
N ALA A 462 -5.06 4.22 15.12
CA ALA A 462 -4.05 4.66 16.08
C ALA A 462 -4.56 4.52 17.53
N ARG A 463 -3.76 3.87 18.40
CA ARG A 463 -4.02 3.70 19.84
C ARG A 463 -2.99 4.51 20.64
N ARG A 464 -3.40 5.71 21.06
CA ARG A 464 -2.57 6.67 21.79
C ARG A 464 -2.36 6.31 23.26
#